data_AF-A0A409W3R2-F1
#
_entry.id   AF-A0A409W3R2-F1
#
_cell.length_a   1.000
_cell.length_b   1.000
_cell.length_c   1.000
_cell.angle_alpha   90.00
_cell.angle_beta   90.00
_cell.angle_gamma   90.00
#
_symmetry.space_group_name_H-M   'P 1'
#
loop_
_entity.id
_entity.type
_entity.pdbx_description
1 polymer ?
#
loop_
_entity_poly.entity_id
_entity_poly.type
_entity_poly.pdbx_seq_one_letter_code
_entity_poly.pdbx_strand_id
1 'polypeptide(L)'
;MAYQSSFQETALLRPWTDMIKQIQQRQKQPRKKIFKEKHAALLGEWKEAEKQQLERNKVQLEKHKQQVKFWEKERDWAKGLGKKPGWTKSGKCQYIEPPLPKPQETDNKDGDGDSEEDSMEGKRHQGSDGED
;
A
#
# COMPACT_ATOMS: atom_id res chain seq x y z
N MET A 1 25.25 34.95 55.37
CA MET A 1 24.17 34.07 54.86
C MET A 1 23.62 34.69 53.59
N ALA A 2 23.85 34.10 52.42
CA ALA A 2 23.35 34.61 51.14
C ALA A 2 22.83 33.45 50.30
N TYR A 3 21.57 33.07 50.50
CA TYR A 3 20.87 32.06 49.70
C TYR A 3 19.38 32.42 49.60
N GLN A 4 19.02 33.51 48.93
CA GLN A 4 17.64 33.78 48.53
C GLN A 4 17.52 34.51 47.17
N SER A 5 18.49 34.35 46.27
CA SER A 5 18.48 35.04 44.96
C SER A 5 18.55 34.10 43.75
N SER A 6 18.05 32.87 43.87
CA SER A 6 17.92 31.95 42.72
C SER A 6 16.47 31.53 42.43
N PHE A 7 15.53 31.84 43.32
CA PHE A 7 14.13 31.44 43.16
C PHE A 7 13.29 32.44 42.35
N GLN A 8 13.65 33.73 42.34
CA GLN A 8 12.91 34.74 41.58
C GLN A 8 13.29 34.78 40.08
N GLU A 9 14.53 34.44 39.72
CA GLU A 9 14.95 34.39 38.31
C GLU A 9 14.25 33.25 37.54
N THR A 10 13.97 32.12 38.18
CA THR A 10 13.25 31.01 37.52
C THR A 10 11.75 31.28 37.34
N ALA A 11 11.16 32.21 38.10
CA ALA A 11 9.74 32.55 38.01
C ALA A 11 9.43 33.45 36.79
N LEU A 12 10.40 34.28 36.35
CA LEU A 12 10.24 35.19 35.21
C LEU A 12 10.63 34.56 33.85
N LEU A 13 11.46 33.51 33.84
CA LEU A 13 11.83 32.80 32.60
C LEU A 13 10.78 31.78 32.13
N ARG A 14 10.00 31.17 33.03
CA ARG A 14 8.99 30.16 32.66
C ARG A 14 7.94 30.69 31.66
N PRO A 15 7.31 31.87 31.87
CA PRO A 15 6.33 32.42 30.93
C PRO A 15 6.91 32.64 29.53
N TRP A 16 8.17 33.07 29.43
CA TRP A 16 8.83 33.34 28.15
C TRP A 16 9.18 32.05 27.40
N THR A 17 9.67 31.02 28.09
CA THR A 17 9.95 29.71 27.48
C THR A 17 8.67 29.00 27.02
N ASP A 18 7.57 29.12 27.75
CA ASP A 18 6.27 28.56 27.37
C ASP A 18 5.67 29.31 26.18
N MET A 19 5.85 30.64 26.13
CA MET A 19 5.49 31.44 24.96
C MET A 19 6.28 31.03 23.71
N ILE A 20 7.60 30.79 23.82
CA ILE A 20 8.43 30.31 22.71
C ILE A 20 7.97 28.93 22.23
N LYS A 21 7.70 27.99 23.16
CA LYS A 21 7.14 26.68 22.82
C LYS A 21 5.80 26.81 22.11
N GLN A 22 4.93 27.72 22.56
CA GLN A 22 3.63 27.95 21.95
C GLN A 22 3.76 28.55 20.54
N ILE A 23 4.70 29.47 20.31
CA ILE A 23 5.00 30.00 18.97
C ILE A 23 5.52 28.88 18.06
N GLN A 24 6.46 28.04 18.53
CA GLN A 24 6.97 26.92 17.75
C GLN A 24 5.89 25.89 17.43
N GLN A 25 5.01 25.57 18.39
CA GLN A 25 3.86 24.70 18.15
C GLN A 25 2.91 25.29 17.11
N ARG A 26 2.56 26.58 17.23
CA ARG A 26 1.71 27.28 16.25
C ARG A 26 2.29 27.28 14.84
N GLN A 27 3.63 27.27 14.70
CA GLN A 27 4.32 27.17 13.40
C GLN A 27 4.40 25.72 12.87
N LYS A 28 4.45 24.71 13.74
CA LYS A 28 4.50 23.28 13.34
C LYS A 28 3.14 22.75 12.87
N GLN A 29 2.04 23.20 13.49
CA GLN A 29 0.68 22.75 13.15
C GLN A 29 0.29 22.97 11.67
N PRO A 30 0.49 24.15 11.04
CA PRO A 30 0.13 24.34 9.64
C PRO A 30 0.97 23.46 8.71
N ARG A 31 2.26 23.25 9.00
CA ARG A 31 3.12 22.35 8.22
C ARG A 31 2.62 20.91 8.26
N LYS A 32 2.23 20.43 9.45
CA LYS A 32 1.63 19.10 9.62
C LYS A 32 0.33 18.94 8.85
N LYS A 33 -0.54 19.97 8.86
CA LYS A 33 -1.80 19.94 8.10
C LYS A 33 -1.55 19.86 6.59
N ILE A 34 -0.67 20.73 6.07
CA ILE A 34 -0.32 20.73 4.63
C ILE A 34 0.30 19.40 4.21
N PHE A 35 1.16 18.81 5.04
CA PHE A 35 1.73 17.49 4.76
C PHE A 35 0.65 16.41 4.70
N LYS A 36 -0.24 16.36 5.69
CA LYS A 36 -1.36 15.40 5.73
C LYS A 36 -2.28 15.55 4.51
N GLU A 37 -2.61 16.77 4.12
CA GLU A 37 -3.42 17.05 2.93
C GLU A 37 -2.74 16.57 1.65
N LYS A 38 -1.45 16.85 1.49
CA LYS A 38 -0.66 16.37 0.34
C LYS A 38 -0.54 14.85 0.31
N HIS A 39 -0.26 14.23 1.46
CA HIS A 39 -0.15 12.78 1.56
C HIS A 39 -1.51 12.10 1.29
N ALA A 40 -2.61 12.65 1.82
CA ALA A 40 -3.95 12.18 1.53
C ALA A 40 -4.30 12.28 0.04
N ALA A 41 -3.91 13.37 -0.64
CA ALA A 41 -4.09 13.50 -2.08
C ALA A 41 -3.32 12.42 -2.86
N LEU A 42 -2.02 12.24 -2.55
CA LEU A 42 -1.19 11.19 -3.16
C LEU A 42 -1.74 9.79 -2.92
N LEU A 43 -2.26 9.52 -1.72
CA LEU A 43 -2.86 8.23 -1.38
C LEU A 43 -4.17 8.00 -2.14
N GLY A 44 -4.95 9.07 -2.38
CA GLY A 44 -6.13 9.04 -3.24
C GLY A 44 -5.78 8.66 -4.67
N GLU A 45 -4.81 9.35 -5.27
CA GLU A 45 -4.32 9.05 -6.62
C GLU A 45 -3.78 7.62 -6.74
N TRP A 46 -3.02 7.16 -5.73
CA TRP A 46 -2.50 5.79 -5.70
C TRP A 46 -3.62 4.74 -5.66
N LYS A 47 -4.67 4.94 -4.84
CA LYS A 47 -5.81 4.01 -4.78
C LYS A 47 -6.56 3.92 -6.11
N GLU A 48 -6.72 5.05 -6.81
CA GLU A 48 -7.35 5.06 -8.13
C GLU A 48 -6.52 4.29 -9.16
N ALA A 49 -5.21 4.50 -9.17
CA ALA A 49 -4.29 3.79 -10.04
C ALA A 49 -4.26 2.28 -9.74
N GLU A 50 -4.26 1.90 -8.45
CA GLU A 50 -4.32 0.50 -8.00
C GLU A 50 -5.62 -0.16 -8.47
N LYS A 51 -6.77 0.51 -8.32
CA LYS A 51 -8.05 -0.01 -8.82
C LYS A 51 -8.01 -0.30 -10.31
N GLN A 52 -7.51 0.64 -11.12
CA GLN A 52 -7.38 0.45 -12.56
C GLN A 52 -6.43 -0.69 -12.92
N GLN A 53 -5.34 -0.85 -12.18
CA GLN A 53 -4.42 -1.98 -12.34
C GLN A 53 -5.11 -3.32 -12.04
N LEU A 54 -5.86 -3.41 -10.93
CA LEU A 54 -6.58 -4.63 -10.55
C LEU A 54 -7.62 -5.03 -11.60
N GLU A 55 -8.34 -4.06 -12.17
CA GLU A 55 -9.29 -4.30 -13.25
C GLU A 55 -8.61 -4.85 -14.51
N ARG A 56 -7.47 -4.28 -14.91
CA ARG A 56 -6.67 -4.79 -16.04
C ARG A 56 -6.17 -6.21 -15.78
N ASN A 57 -5.63 -6.47 -14.59
CA ASN A 57 -5.17 -7.80 -14.19
C ASN A 57 -6.31 -8.82 -14.20
N LYS A 58 -7.52 -8.44 -13.76
CA LYS A 58 -8.71 -9.30 -13.81
C LYS A 58 -9.06 -9.70 -15.25
N VAL A 59 -9.05 -8.75 -16.18
CA VAL A 59 -9.32 -9.01 -17.61
C VAL A 59 -8.28 -9.97 -18.20
N GLN A 60 -7.00 -9.76 -17.90
CA GLN A 60 -5.93 -10.63 -18.39
C GLN A 60 -6.03 -12.06 -17.83
N LEU A 61 -6.32 -12.18 -16.53
CA LEU A 61 -6.55 -13.47 -15.87
C LEU A 61 -7.73 -14.21 -16.49
N GLU A 62 -8.84 -13.51 -16.76
CA GLU A 62 -10.01 -14.13 -17.38
C GLU A 62 -9.71 -14.60 -18.81
N LYS A 63 -8.99 -13.80 -19.59
CA LYS A 63 -8.51 -14.19 -20.92
C LYS A 63 -7.62 -15.44 -20.85
N HIS A 64 -6.70 -15.50 -19.89
CA HIS A 64 -5.85 -16.67 -19.70
C HIS A 64 -6.67 -17.92 -19.32
N LYS A 65 -7.65 -17.80 -18.41
CA LYS A 65 -8.57 -18.89 -18.07
C LYS A 65 -9.32 -19.40 -19.30
N GLN A 66 -9.82 -18.51 -20.14
CA GLN A 66 -10.51 -18.91 -21.38
C GLN A 66 -9.58 -19.64 -22.36
N GLN A 67 -8.34 -19.18 -22.50
CA GLN A 67 -7.33 -19.87 -23.32
C GLN A 67 -7.02 -21.28 -22.78
N VAL A 68 -6.87 -21.42 -21.46
CA VAL A 68 -6.65 -22.73 -20.83
C VAL A 68 -7.84 -23.66 -21.07
N LYS A 69 -9.07 -23.17 -20.88
CA LYS A 69 -10.28 -23.96 -21.17
C LYS A 69 -10.36 -24.41 -22.63
N PHE A 70 -9.97 -23.55 -23.58
CA PHE A 70 -9.93 -23.91 -24.99
C PHE A 70 -8.91 -25.02 -25.25
N TRP A 71 -7.71 -24.88 -24.69
CA TRP A 71 -6.67 -25.91 -24.76
C TRP A 71 -7.11 -27.24 -24.15
N GLU A 72 -7.81 -27.23 -23.00
CA GLU A 72 -8.34 -28.44 -22.36
C GLU A 72 -9.35 -29.17 -23.25
N LYS A 73 -10.28 -28.43 -23.86
CA LYS A 73 -11.23 -29.00 -24.82
C LYS A 73 -10.54 -29.63 -26.02
N GLU A 74 -9.56 -28.95 -26.61
CA GLU A 74 -8.80 -29.49 -27.74
C GLU A 74 -8.01 -30.74 -27.34
N ARG A 75 -7.37 -30.69 -26.16
CA ARG A 75 -6.64 -31.83 -25.60
C ARG A 75 -7.55 -33.05 -25.43
N ASP A 76 -8.74 -32.86 -24.89
CA ASP A 76 -9.67 -33.96 -24.62
C ASP A 76 -10.25 -34.53 -25.93
N TRP A 77 -10.52 -33.67 -26.92
CA TRP A 77 -10.86 -34.11 -28.27
C TRP A 77 -9.74 -34.91 -28.94
N ALA A 78 -8.49 -34.43 -28.87
CA ALA A 78 -7.33 -35.12 -29.42
C ALA A 78 -7.10 -36.48 -28.76
N LYS A 79 -7.24 -36.56 -27.42
CA LYS A 79 -7.19 -37.81 -26.66
C LYS A 79 -8.24 -38.81 -27.15
N GLY A 80 -9.48 -38.37 -27.36
CA GLY A 80 -10.55 -39.23 -27.90
C GLY A 80 -10.27 -39.79 -29.29
N LEU A 81 -9.44 -39.10 -30.08
CA LEU A 81 -9.01 -39.52 -31.41
C LEU A 81 -7.67 -40.28 -31.41
N GLY A 82 -7.06 -40.54 -30.25
CA GLY A 82 -5.73 -41.15 -30.16
C GLY A 82 -4.61 -40.27 -30.75
N LYS A 83 -4.85 -38.96 -30.88
CA LYS A 83 -3.92 -37.98 -31.44
C LYS A 83 -3.30 -37.13 -30.34
N LYS A 84 -2.13 -36.56 -30.62
CA LYS A 84 -1.56 -35.51 -29.76
C LYS A 84 -2.29 -34.18 -30.03
N PRO A 85 -2.55 -33.37 -28.99
CA PRO A 85 -3.07 -32.02 -29.17
C PRO A 85 -2.11 -31.22 -30.05
N GLY A 86 -2.62 -30.42 -30.98
CA GLY A 86 -1.78 -29.61 -31.87
C GLY A 86 -1.16 -28.41 -31.17
N TRP A 87 -1.75 -28.01 -30.05
CA TRP A 87 -1.39 -26.80 -29.31
C TRP A 87 -0.77 -27.15 -27.95
N THR A 88 0.23 -26.37 -27.55
CA THR A 88 0.85 -26.50 -26.22
C THR A 88 0.03 -25.73 -25.20
N LYS A 89 -0.08 -26.24 -23.96
CA LYS A 89 -0.79 -25.56 -22.87
C LYS A 89 -0.21 -24.15 -22.71
N SER A 90 -1.06 -23.13 -22.71
CA SER A 90 -0.62 -21.79 -22.33
C SER A 90 -0.04 -21.88 -20.91
N GLY A 91 1.22 -21.45 -20.76
CA GLY A 91 1.94 -21.50 -19.49
C GLY A 91 1.34 -20.56 -18.42
N LYS A 92 2.14 -20.15 -17.44
CA LYS A 92 1.71 -19.15 -16.44
C LYS A 92 1.21 -17.87 -17.14
N CYS A 93 0.27 -17.15 -16.52
CA CYS A 93 -0.17 -15.84 -17.01
C CYS A 93 1.00 -14.86 -16.89
N GLN A 94 1.71 -14.61 -17.99
CA GLN A 94 2.97 -13.83 -17.97
C GLN A 94 2.76 -12.31 -17.89
N TYR A 95 1.53 -11.82 -18.05
CA TYR A 95 1.27 -10.40 -18.26
C TYR A 95 0.66 -9.65 -17.07
N ILE A 96 0.52 -10.31 -15.92
CA ILE A 96 -0.04 -9.68 -14.70
C ILE A 96 0.87 -8.55 -14.25
N GLU A 97 0.31 -7.36 -14.12
CA GLU A 97 1.05 -6.18 -13.67
C GLU A 97 1.33 -6.27 -12.17
N PRO A 98 2.58 -5.96 -11.73
CA PRO A 98 2.96 -6.01 -10.32
C PRO A 98 2.33 -4.86 -9.53
N PRO A 99 2.07 -5.01 -8.21
CA PRO A 99 1.45 -3.97 -7.40
C PRO A 99 2.17 -2.61 -7.49
N LEU A 100 1.40 -1.52 -7.51
CA LEU A 100 1.96 -0.16 -7.45
C LEU A 100 2.53 0.14 -6.06
N PRO A 101 3.71 0.78 -5.97
CA PRO A 101 4.31 1.13 -4.68
C PRO A 101 3.43 2.16 -3.95
N LYS A 102 3.08 1.87 -2.69
CA LYS A 102 2.28 2.76 -1.84
C LYS A 102 3.11 4.01 -1.49
N PRO A 103 2.52 5.23 -1.59
CA PRO A 103 3.16 6.44 -1.10
C PRO A 103 3.54 6.29 0.37
N GLN A 104 4.77 6.66 0.71
CA GLN A 104 5.27 6.67 2.08
C GLN A 104 5.19 8.07 2.66
N GLU A 105 4.92 8.17 3.97
CA GLU A 105 4.96 9.42 4.71
C GLU A 105 6.41 9.84 4.95
N THR A 106 7.08 10.38 3.94
CA THR A 106 8.46 10.87 4.08
C THR A 106 8.47 12.36 4.37
N ASP A 107 8.16 12.77 5.60
CA ASP A 107 8.69 14.03 6.15
C ASP A 107 8.72 13.97 7.68
N ASN A 108 9.95 14.08 8.20
CA ASN A 108 10.39 14.13 9.60
C ASN A 108 10.74 12.78 10.24
N LYS A 109 12.04 12.45 10.16
CA LYS A 109 12.77 11.91 11.31
C LYS A 109 12.53 12.86 12.49
N ASP A 110 11.47 12.64 13.26
CA ASP A 110 11.29 13.08 14.64
C ASP A 110 9.83 12.79 15.05
N GLY A 111 9.61 11.59 15.59
CA GLY A 111 8.47 11.35 16.47
C GLY A 111 7.43 10.38 15.94
N ASP A 112 7.56 9.17 16.48
CA ASP A 112 6.50 8.24 16.83
C ASP A 112 5.77 7.55 15.67
N GLY A 113 6.00 6.25 15.61
CA GLY A 113 5.43 5.39 14.59
C GLY A 113 3.95 5.19 14.86
N ASP A 114 3.15 5.54 13.87
CA ASP A 114 1.84 4.95 13.70
C ASP A 114 1.82 4.34 12.30
N SER A 115 2.53 3.21 12.20
CA SER A 115 2.45 2.35 11.03
C SER A 115 1.13 1.60 11.16
N GLU A 116 0.03 2.22 10.70
CA GLU A 116 -1.21 1.50 10.45
C GLU A 116 -0.94 0.50 9.32
N GLU A 117 -0.45 -0.65 9.74
CA GLU A 117 -0.33 -1.87 8.99
C GLU A 117 -1.76 -2.40 8.75
N ASP A 118 -2.47 -1.78 7.82
CA ASP A 118 -3.62 -2.42 7.17
C ASP A 118 -3.06 -3.52 6.27
N SER A 119 -2.62 -4.60 6.93
CA SER A 119 -2.31 -5.89 6.34
C SER A 119 -3.63 -6.49 5.87
N MET A 120 -4.13 -5.98 4.75
CA MET A 120 -4.97 -6.79 3.88
C MET A 120 -4.06 -7.79 3.19
N GLU A 121 -3.62 -8.76 4.00
CA GLU A 121 -2.95 -9.97 3.60
C GLU A 121 -3.75 -10.56 2.44
N GLY A 122 -3.16 -10.46 1.26
CA GLY A 122 -3.73 -10.97 0.03
C GLY A 122 -4.12 -12.42 0.26
N LYS A 123 -5.42 -12.66 0.38
CA LYS A 123 -6.03 -13.99 0.28
C LYS A 123 -5.66 -14.53 -1.10
N ARG A 124 -4.48 -15.15 -1.17
CA ARG A 124 -4.08 -16.08 -2.21
C ARG A 124 -5.13 -17.18 -2.11
N HIS A 125 -6.10 -17.10 -3.00
CA HIS A 125 -7.04 -18.17 -3.26
C HIS A 125 -6.19 -19.33 -3.80
N GLN A 126 -5.65 -20.14 -2.89
CA GLN A 126 -5.14 -21.45 -3.23
C GLN A 126 -6.38 -22.24 -3.66
N GLY A 127 -6.49 -22.46 -4.96
CA GLY A 127 -7.42 -23.44 -5.50
C GLY A 127 -7.07 -24.78 -4.85
N SER A 128 -7.98 -25.23 -3.98
CA SER A 128 -7.99 -26.60 -3.49
C SER A 128 -8.34 -27.48 -4.69
N ASP A 129 -7.30 -28.07 -5.29
CA ASP A 129 -7.44 -29.31 -6.04
C ASP A 129 -7.98 -30.37 -5.07
N GLY A 130 -9.28 -30.62 -5.16
CA GLY A 130 -9.94 -31.78 -4.56
C GLY A 130 -10.12 -32.84 -5.64
N GLU A 131 -9.11 -33.68 -5.81
CA GLU A 131 -9.26 -35.03 -6.35
C GLU A 131 -9.84 -35.91 -5.23
N ASP A 132 -11.07 -36.39 -5.40
CA ASP A 132 -11.49 -37.82 -5.37
C ASP A 132 -12.99 -37.92 -5.74
#